data_AF-A0A838U6B7-F1
#
_entry.id   AF-A0A838U6B7-F1
#
_cell.length_a   1.000
_cell.length_b   1.000
_cell.length_c   1.000
_cell.angle_alpha   90.00
_cell.angle_beta   90.00
_cell.angle_gamma   90.00
#
_symmetry.space_group_name_H-M   'P 1'
#
loop_
_entity.id
_entity.type
_entity.pdbx_description
1 polymer ?
#
loop_
_entity_poly.entity_id
_entity_poly.type
_entity_poly.pdbx_seq_one_letter_code
_entity_poly.pdbx_strand_id
1 'polypeptide(L)' 'MSPSGFSARAIKGLLIYTEACYEELEQEMLSGKHADYKAAIRHERCQIQKALDELHINEEGKLVKRPK' A
#
# COMPACT_ATOMS: atom_id res chain seq x y z
N MET A 1 16.66 -15.10 -3.61
CA MET A 1 17.05 -14.85 -2.20
C MET A 1 16.32 -13.60 -1.75
N SER A 2 15.59 -13.65 -0.64
CA SER A 2 14.99 -12.45 -0.05
C SER A 2 16.10 -11.49 0.41
N PRO A 3 15.95 -10.16 0.26
CA PRO A 3 16.88 -9.20 0.85
C PRO A 3 17.01 -9.48 2.35
N SER A 4 18.22 -9.32 2.90
CA SER A 4 18.62 -9.76 4.26
C SER A 4 17.89 -9.08 5.44
N GLY A 5 16.74 -8.43 5.22
CA GLY A 5 15.93 -7.75 6.24
C GLY A 5 14.45 -8.12 6.26
N PHE A 6 13.94 -8.88 5.28
CA PHE A 6 12.51 -9.23 5.24
C PHE A 6 12.30 -10.69 5.61
N SER A 7 11.76 -10.92 6.81
CA SER A 7 11.29 -12.24 7.22
C SER A 7 10.23 -12.76 6.25
N ALA A 8 10.11 -14.08 6.09
CA ALA A 8 9.06 -14.68 5.25
C ALA A 8 7.65 -14.19 5.64
N ARG A 9 7.43 -13.92 6.92
CA ARG A 9 6.19 -13.31 7.44
C ARG A 9 5.97 -11.90 6.89
N ALA A 10 7.01 -11.06 6.87
CA ALA A 10 6.92 -9.70 6.32
C ALA A 10 6.63 -9.72 4.81
N ILE A 11 7.28 -10.61 4.06
CA ILE A 11 7.02 -10.77 2.62
C ILE A 11 5.59 -11.25 2.36
N LYS A 12 5.11 -12.22 3.13
CA LYS A 12 3.73 -12.70 3.02
C LYS A 12 2.72 -11.58 3.34
N GLY A 13 2.98 -10.77 4.35
CA GLY A 13 2.16 -9.60 4.67
C GLY A 13 2.13 -8.57 3.53
N LEU A 14 3.28 -8.29 2.94
CA LEU A 14 3.38 -7.38 1.79
C LEU A 14 2.61 -7.91 0.57
N LEU A 15 2.67 -9.22 0.32
CA LEU A 15 1.92 -9.84 -0.77
C LEU A 15 0.41 -9.67 -0.57
N ILE A 16 -0.11 -10.01 0.62
CA ILE A 16 -1.54 -9.85 0.96
C ILE A 16 -1.98 -8.39 0.80
N TYR A 17 -1.16 -7.44 1.26
CA TYR A 17 -1.44 -6.02 1.10
C TYR A 17 -1.55 -5.62 -0.39
N THR A 18 -0.61 -6.10 -1.21
CA THR A 18 -0.58 -5.79 -2.65
C THR A 18 -1.78 -6.39 -3.37
N GLU A 19 -2.17 -7.63 -3.03
CA GLU A 19 -3.35 -8.30 -3.58
C GLU A 19 -4.63 -7.53 -3.23
N ALA A 20 -4.82 -7.14 -1.97
CA ALA A 20 -5.98 -6.36 -1.54
C ALA A 20 -6.09 -5.01 -2.27
N CYS A 21 -4.97 -4.27 -2.41
CA CYS A 21 -4.94 -3.03 -3.19
C CYS A 21 -5.36 -3.25 -4.65
N TYR A 22 -4.97 -4.37 -5.25
CA TYR A 22 -5.35 -4.70 -6.62
C TYR A 22 -6.85 -5.02 -6.74
N GLU A 23 -7.39 -5.84 -5.84
CA GLU A 23 -8.82 -6.18 -5.81
C GLU A 23 -9.69 -4.93 -5.63
N GLU A 24 -9.33 -4.04 -4.71
CA GLU A 24 -10.02 -2.76 -4.52
C GLU A 24 -9.97 -1.89 -5.78
N LEU A 25 -8.79 -1.77 -6.40
CA LEU A 25 -8.62 -0.98 -7.62
C LEU A 25 -9.45 -1.53 -8.79
N GLU A 26 -9.54 -2.85 -8.91
CA GLU A 26 -10.37 -3.52 -9.92
C GLU A 26 -11.86 -3.23 -9.70
N GLN A 27 -12.34 -3.30 -8.45
CA GLN A 27 -13.72 -2.92 -8.12
C GLN A 27 -14.00 -1.45 -8.44
N GLU A 28 -13.08 -0.55 -8.12
CA GLU A 28 -13.22 0.87 -8.45
C GLU A 28 -13.28 1.12 -9.96
N MET A 29 -12.45 0.43 -10.74
CA MET A 29 -12.50 0.47 -12.21
C MET A 29 -13.83 -0.05 -12.75
N LEU A 30 -14.32 -1.20 -12.26
CA LEU A 30 -15.60 -1.79 -12.66
C LEU A 30 -16.79 -0.87 -12.32
N SER A 31 -16.70 -0.11 -11.23
CA SER A 31 -17.72 0.87 -10.85
C SER A 31 -17.72 2.14 -11.71
N GLY A 32 -16.71 2.33 -12.57
CA GLY A 32 -16.53 3.55 -13.37
C GLY A 32 -16.02 4.75 -12.57
N LYS A 33 -15.48 4.53 -11.35
CA LYS A 33 -14.91 5.59 -10.50
C LYS A 33 -13.71 6.29 -11.16
N HIS A 34 -12.96 5.55 -11.99
CA HIS A 34 -11.80 6.05 -12.72
C HIS A 34 -12.05 6.05 -14.23
N ALA A 35 -11.52 7.06 -14.92
CA ALA A 35 -11.71 7.21 -16.37
C ALA A 35 -10.95 6.15 -17.19
N ASP A 36 -9.77 5.74 -16.73
CA ASP A 36 -8.96 4.69 -17.31
C ASP A 36 -8.03 4.05 -16.26
N TYR A 37 -7.35 2.97 -16.65
CA TYR A 37 -6.42 2.27 -15.77
C TYR A 37 -5.24 3.14 -15.31
N LYS A 38 -4.84 4.16 -16.10
CA LYS A 38 -3.73 5.06 -15.72
C LYS A 38 -4.15 5.99 -14.61
N ALA A 39 -5.39 6.50 -14.65
CA ALA A 39 -5.97 7.33 -13.60
C ALA A 39 -6.10 6.54 -12.29
N ALA A 40 -6.58 5.29 -12.37
CA ALA A 40 -6.69 4.40 -11.22
C ALA A 40 -5.32 4.11 -10.59
N ILE A 41 -4.34 3.67 -11.37
CA ILE A 41 -2.97 3.42 -10.88
C ILE A 41 -2.35 4.69 -10.27
N ARG A 42 -2.59 5.86 -10.86
CA ARG A 42 -2.09 7.13 -10.31
C ARG A 42 -2.76 7.46 -8.97
N HIS A 43 -4.07 7.20 -8.84
CA HIS A 43 -4.79 7.39 -7.58
C HIS A 43 -4.20 6.49 -6.49
N GLU A 44 -4.08 5.20 -6.76
CA GLU A 44 -3.59 4.21 -5.79
C GLU A 44 -2.16 4.52 -5.33
N ARG A 45 -1.26 4.86 -6.28
CA ARG A 45 0.10 5.31 -5.95
C ARG A 45 0.12 6.54 -5.05
N CYS A 46 -0.82 7.47 -5.23
CA CYS A 46 -0.93 8.66 -4.38
C CYS A 46 -1.37 8.30 -2.95
N GLN A 47 -2.30 7.36 -2.79
CA GLN A 47 -2.73 6.88 -1.48
C GLN A 47 -1.60 6.16 -0.74
N ILE A 48 -0.90 5.26 -1.43
CA ILE A 48 0.26 4.55 -0.87
C ILE A 48 1.35 5.54 -0.45
N GLN A 49 1.67 6.53 -1.29
CA GLN A 49 2.65 7.56 -0.95
C GLN A 49 2.24 8.35 0.29
N LYS A 50 0.97 8.80 0.37
CA LYS A 50 0.45 9.48 1.56
C LYS A 50 0.57 8.61 2.80
N ALA A 51 0.24 7.32 2.70
CA ALA A 51 0.37 6.41 3.82
C ALA A 51 1.84 6.27 4.28
N LEU A 52 2.80 6.20 3.37
CA LEU A 52 4.23 6.13 3.68
C LEU A 52 4.80 7.43 4.27
N ASP A 53 4.28 8.57 3.81
CA ASP A 53 4.65 9.90 4.31
C ASP A 53 4.04 10.14 5.69
N GLU A 54 2.79 9.73 5.90
CA GLU A 54 2.08 9.92 7.16
C GLU A 54 2.46 8.90 8.23
N LEU A 55 2.89 7.69 7.87
CA LEU A 55 3.11 6.60 8.82
C LEU A 55 4.60 6.30 8.99
N HIS A 56 5.02 6.05 10.22
CA HIS A 56 6.33 5.48 10.54
C HIS A 56 6.20 4.43 11.64
N ILE A 57 7.21 3.56 11.74
CA ILE A 57 7.32 2.63 12.87
C ILE A 57 8.10 3.35 13.97
N ASN A 58 7.50 3.52 15.15
CA ASN A 58 8.17 4.12 16.30
C ASN A 58 9.15 3.13 16.97
N GLU A 59 9.86 3.59 18.01
CA GLU A 59 10.83 2.77 18.76
C GLU A 59 10.20 1.52 19.41
N GLU A 60 8.89 1.53 19.64
CA GLU A 60 8.11 0.40 20.18
C GLU A 60 7.67 -0.60 19.09
N GLY A 61 8.04 -0.38 17.83
CA GLY A 61 7.64 -1.22 16.71
C GLY A 61 6.18 -1.03 16.27
N LYS A 62 5.51 0.05 16.68
CA LYS A 62 4.12 0.35 16.30
C LYS A 62 4.07 1.32 15.12
N LEU A 63 3.15 1.05 14.20
CA LEU A 63 2.83 1.96 13.10
C LEU A 63 2.05 3.17 13.65
N VAL A 64 2.67 4.34 13.62
CA VAL A 64 2.11 5.59 14.15
C VAL A 64 2.21 6.72 13.13
N LYS A 65 1.37 7.74 13.28
CA LYS A 65 1.47 8.95 12.45
C LYS A 65 2.76 9.70 12.74
N ARG A 66 3.43 10.21 11.71
CA ARG A 66 4.57 11.12 11.87
C ARG A 66 4.07 12.41 12.54
N PRO A 67 4.80 12.92 13.56
CA PRO A 67 4.55 14.25 14.07
C PRO A 67 4.75 15.27 12.94
N LYS A 68 3.86 16.27 12.85
CA LYS A 68 3.96 17.37 11.88
C LYS A 68 5.07 18.34 12.26
#